data_AF-A0A0B4C6F5-F1
#
_entry.id   AF-A0A0B4C6F5-F1
#
_cell.length_a   1.000
_cell.length_b   1.000
_cell.length_c   1.000
_cell.angle_alpha   90.00
_cell.angle_beta   90.00
_cell.angle_gamma   90.00
#
_symmetry.space_group_name_H-M   'P 1'
#
loop_
_entity.id
_entity.type
_entity.pdbx_description
1 polymer ?
#
loop_
_entity_poly.entity_id
_entity_poly.type
_entity_poly.pdbx_seq_one_letter_code
_entity_poly.pdbx_strand_id
1 'polypeptide(L)'
;MFLSTYEKQLDGKRRLLIPNDFRTTENGAAGGVFIFPSIEADCLEAGGDRLFAVYAEMIEALPFGSEERSALEWQVMGEQVRLAYDSGGRITLPEALCAEAGLGDTVVIVGLNDRFQIWSREKWAARRAEQRALAKAGMAQIGALKLAAQMKLAGGGS
;
A
#
# COMPACT_ATOMS: atom_id res chain seq x y z
N MET A 1 -1.11 11.51 4.33
CA MET A 1 -0.13 10.42 4.52
C MET A 1 -0.73 9.35 5.43
N PHE A 2 -0.40 8.08 5.18
CA PHE A 2 -0.74 6.93 6.01
C PHE A 2 0.53 6.40 6.66
N LEU A 3 0.54 6.30 7.99
CA LEU A 3 1.71 5.89 8.78
C LEU A 3 1.37 4.81 9.80
N SER A 4 2.39 4.13 10.30
CA SER A 4 2.29 3.13 11.37
C SER A 4 1.67 1.79 10.93
N THR A 5 1.72 0.82 11.85
CA THR A 5 1.13 -0.50 11.68
C THR A 5 0.12 -0.74 12.79
N TYR A 6 -1.05 -1.25 12.42
CA TYR A 6 -2.17 -1.49 13.33
C TYR A 6 -2.68 -2.92 13.18
N GLU A 7 -2.75 -3.67 14.27
CA GLU A 7 -3.50 -4.93 14.30
C GLU A 7 -4.96 -4.62 14.64
N LYS A 8 -5.89 -5.16 13.84
CA LYS A 8 -7.33 -4.89 13.96
C LYS A 8 -8.13 -6.17 13.79
N GLN A 9 -9.30 -6.18 14.42
CA GLN A 9 -10.28 -7.23 14.22
C GLN A 9 -11.22 -6.86 13.08
N LEU A 10 -11.50 -7.84 12.24
CA LEU A 10 -12.51 -7.83 11.21
C LEU A 10 -13.75 -8.50 11.83
N ASP A 11 -14.87 -7.78 11.91
CA ASP A 11 -16.05 -8.35 12.54
C ASP A 11 -16.78 -9.36 11.65
N GLY A 12 -17.79 -10.05 12.18
CA GLY A 12 -18.55 -11.07 11.45
C GLY A 12 -19.33 -10.56 10.22
N LYS A 13 -19.33 -9.25 9.94
CA LYS A 13 -19.85 -8.65 8.70
C LYS A 13 -18.73 -8.13 7.80
N ARG A 14 -17.50 -8.57 8.02
CA ARG A 14 -16.29 -8.10 7.36
C ARG A 14 -16.06 -6.58 7.52
N ARG A 15 -16.51 -5.99 8.63
CA ARG A 15 -16.27 -4.56 8.89
C ARG A 15 -14.92 -4.36 9.57
N LEU A 16 -14.12 -3.47 9.00
CA LEU A 16 -12.80 -3.13 9.49
C LEU A 16 -12.78 -1.68 9.97
N LEU A 17 -12.38 -1.44 11.22
CA LEU A 17 -12.17 -0.11 11.75
C LEU A 17 -10.90 0.51 11.16
N ILE A 18 -11.07 1.58 10.38
CA ILE A 18 -9.95 2.33 9.81
C ILE A 18 -9.44 3.35 10.84
N PRO A 19 -8.10 3.41 11.10
CA PRO A 19 -7.50 4.36 12.02
C PRO A 19 -7.96 5.80 11.73
N ASN A 20 -8.18 6.62 12.77
CA ASN A 20 -8.74 7.97 12.60
C ASN A 20 -7.84 8.88 11.74
N ASP A 21 -6.53 8.75 11.88
CA ASP A 21 -5.50 9.42 11.10
C ASP A 21 -5.46 8.98 9.62
N PHE A 22 -6.17 7.90 9.27
CA PHE A 22 -6.30 7.39 7.90
C PHE A 22 -7.57 7.91 7.20
N ARG A 23 -8.39 8.73 7.86
CA ARG A 23 -9.70 9.18 7.35
C ARG A 23 -9.76 10.70 7.19
N THR A 24 -8.72 11.30 6.61
CA THR A 24 -8.56 12.76 6.60
C THR A 24 -8.63 13.33 5.19
N THR A 25 -8.83 14.64 5.07
CA THR A 25 -8.86 15.29 3.74
C THR A 25 -7.46 15.35 3.14
N GLU A 26 -6.43 15.51 3.97
CA GLU A 26 -5.03 15.67 3.55
C GLU A 26 -4.46 14.39 2.91
N ASN A 27 -4.97 13.22 3.29
CA ASN A 27 -4.63 11.94 2.66
C ASN A 27 -5.65 11.52 1.58
N GLY A 28 -6.62 12.38 1.25
CA GLY A 28 -7.65 12.14 0.24
C GLY A 28 -8.66 11.08 0.63
N ALA A 29 -8.72 10.64 1.89
CA ALA A 29 -9.55 9.52 2.32
C ALA A 29 -10.78 9.94 3.13
N ALA A 30 -11.04 11.23 3.36
CA ALA A 30 -12.19 11.69 4.16
C ALA A 30 -13.54 11.10 3.71
N GLY A 31 -13.73 10.91 2.39
CA GLY A 31 -14.96 10.35 1.81
C GLY A 31 -14.97 8.82 1.70
N GLY A 32 -13.96 8.12 2.22
CA GLY A 32 -13.77 6.69 2.02
C GLY A 32 -12.46 6.36 1.30
N VAL A 33 -12.27 5.09 0.98
CA VAL A 33 -11.04 4.57 0.37
C VAL A 33 -11.35 3.74 -0.87
N PHE A 34 -10.42 3.75 -1.82
CA PHE A 34 -10.33 2.74 -2.85
C PHE A 34 -9.60 1.52 -2.29
N ILE A 35 -9.99 0.33 -2.71
CA ILE A 35 -9.34 -0.92 -2.34
C ILE A 35 -9.31 -1.89 -3.52
N PHE A 36 -8.20 -2.61 -3.70
CA PHE A 36 -7.99 -3.61 -4.75
C PHE A 36 -6.91 -4.62 -4.31
N PRO A 37 -6.80 -5.80 -4.94
CA PRO A 37 -5.67 -6.70 -4.72
C PRO A 37 -4.35 -6.03 -5.12
N SER A 38 -3.36 -6.04 -4.24
CA SER A 38 -2.09 -5.35 -4.51
C SER A 38 -1.33 -6.01 -5.66
N ILE A 39 -0.77 -5.19 -6.56
CA ILE A 39 0.07 -5.67 -7.67
C ILE A 39 1.49 -6.05 -7.23
N GLU A 40 1.88 -5.71 -6.00
CA GLU A 40 3.24 -5.91 -5.47
C GLU A 40 3.33 -7.07 -4.47
N ALA A 41 2.20 -7.50 -3.89
CA ALA A 41 2.17 -8.53 -2.88
C ALA A 41 0.78 -9.13 -2.66
N ASP A 42 0.74 -10.30 -2.04
CA ASP A 42 -0.49 -11.01 -1.69
C ASP A 42 -1.21 -10.38 -0.47
N CYS A 43 -1.81 -9.21 -0.70
CA CYS A 43 -2.55 -8.40 0.27
C CYS A 43 -3.55 -7.48 -0.45
N LEU A 44 -4.41 -6.79 0.31
CA LEU A 44 -5.20 -5.70 -0.25
C LEU A 44 -4.44 -4.39 -0.12
N GLU A 45 -4.50 -3.56 -1.15
CA GLU A 45 -3.99 -2.20 -1.13
C GLU A 45 -5.14 -1.20 -1.14
N ALA A 46 -4.99 -0.14 -0.36
CA ALA A 46 -6.03 0.86 -0.20
C ALA A 46 -5.47 2.27 0.02
N GLY A 47 -6.27 3.27 -0.32
CA GLY A 47 -5.91 4.67 -0.19
C GLY A 47 -7.04 5.61 -0.57
N GLY A 48 -6.82 6.89 -0.34
CA GLY A 48 -7.76 7.93 -0.75
C GLY A 48 -7.63 8.30 -2.23
N ASP A 49 -8.24 9.42 -2.61
CA ASP A 49 -8.20 9.97 -3.97
C ASP A 49 -6.74 10.20 -4.47
N ARG A 50 -5.79 10.43 -3.55
CA ARG A 50 -4.37 10.57 -3.87
C ARG A 50 -3.75 9.28 -4.43
N LEU A 51 -4.09 8.11 -3.88
CA LEU A 51 -3.60 6.84 -4.40
C LEU A 51 -4.14 6.58 -5.81
N PHE A 52 -5.43 6.84 -5.99
CA PHE A 52 -6.08 6.70 -7.29
C PHE A 52 -5.39 7.56 -8.35
N ALA A 53 -5.08 8.83 -8.03
CA ALA A 53 -4.37 9.72 -8.95
C ALA A 53 -2.97 9.17 -9.32
N VAL A 54 -2.21 8.63 -8.35
CA VAL A 54 -0.90 8.03 -8.61
C VAL A 54 -1.00 6.87 -9.61
N TYR A 55 -1.96 5.97 -9.44
CA TYR A 55 -2.15 4.85 -10.36
C TYR A 55 -2.66 5.30 -11.73
N ALA A 56 -3.59 6.25 -11.77
CA ALA A 56 -4.10 6.82 -13.02
C ALA A 56 -2.97 7.45 -13.85
N GLU A 57 -2.16 8.32 -13.24
CA GLU A 57 -1.02 8.96 -13.91
C GLU A 57 0.01 7.92 -14.42
N MET A 58 0.33 6.91 -13.60
CA MET A 58 1.25 5.85 -13.98
C MET A 58 0.76 5.04 -15.18
N ILE A 59 -0.52 4.69 -15.21
CA ILE A 59 -1.14 3.91 -16.28
C ILE A 59 -1.27 4.74 -17.57
N GLU A 60 -1.65 6.02 -17.44
CA GLU A 60 -1.77 6.93 -18.59
C GLU A 60 -0.44 7.21 -19.28
N ALA A 61 0.67 7.15 -18.54
CA ALA A 61 2.01 7.27 -19.10
C ALA A 61 2.42 6.09 -20.01
N LEU A 62 1.70 4.96 -19.95
CA LEU A 62 1.94 3.81 -20.81
C LEU A 62 1.23 3.95 -22.16
N PRO A 63 1.82 3.43 -23.27
CA PRO A 63 1.18 3.47 -24.58
C PRO A 63 -0.21 2.82 -24.56
N PHE A 64 -1.20 3.53 -25.11
CA PHE A 64 -2.56 3.01 -25.21
C PHE A 64 -2.58 1.68 -25.97
N GLY A 65 -3.17 0.65 -25.36
CA GLY A 65 -3.26 -0.71 -25.92
C GLY A 65 -2.00 -1.57 -25.77
N SER A 66 -0.98 -1.14 -25.01
CA SER A 66 0.12 -2.04 -24.64
C SER A 66 -0.37 -3.12 -23.66
N GLU A 67 0.26 -4.30 -23.68
CA GLU A 67 -0.10 -5.40 -22.78
C GLU A 67 0.03 -4.99 -21.31
N GLU A 68 1.09 -4.24 -20.97
CA GLU A 68 1.34 -3.74 -19.62
C GLU A 68 0.26 -2.76 -19.17
N ARG A 69 -0.13 -1.83 -20.06
CA ARG A 69 -1.20 -0.89 -19.75
C ARG A 69 -2.53 -1.62 -19.53
N SER A 70 -2.91 -2.51 -20.43
CA SER A 70 -4.16 -3.26 -20.31
C SER A 70 -4.18 -4.16 -19.07
N ALA A 71 -3.05 -4.75 -18.69
CA ALA A 71 -2.93 -5.53 -17.45
C ALA A 71 -3.15 -4.66 -16.21
N LEU A 72 -2.55 -3.46 -16.16
CA LEU A 72 -2.71 -2.54 -15.03
C LEU A 72 -4.10 -1.90 -14.98
N GLU A 73 -4.68 -1.55 -16.13
CA GLU A 73 -6.07 -1.09 -16.22
C GLU A 73 -7.03 -2.16 -15.69
N TRP A 74 -6.83 -3.42 -16.07
CA TRP A 74 -7.63 -4.52 -15.54
C TRP A 74 -7.44 -4.68 -14.02
N GLN A 75 -6.20 -4.84 -13.58
CA GLN A 75 -5.86 -5.19 -12.20
C GLN A 75 -6.14 -4.06 -11.19
N VAL A 76 -5.97 -2.80 -11.58
CA VAL A 76 -6.16 -1.65 -10.68
C VAL A 76 -7.50 -0.98 -10.95
N MET A 77 -7.77 -0.57 -12.19
CA MET A 77 -8.98 0.21 -12.51
C MET A 77 -10.24 -0.65 -12.58
N GLY A 78 -10.10 -1.90 -13.04
CA GLY A 78 -11.20 -2.85 -13.16
C GLY A 78 -11.60 -3.50 -11.83
N GLU A 79 -10.62 -3.80 -10.97
CA GLU A 79 -10.86 -4.52 -9.70
C GLU A 79 -11.04 -3.59 -8.49
N GLN A 80 -10.73 -2.29 -8.61
CA GLN A 80 -10.91 -1.37 -7.49
C GLN A 80 -12.37 -1.20 -7.08
N VAL A 81 -12.59 -1.18 -5.77
CA VAL A 81 -13.88 -0.87 -5.16
C VAL A 81 -13.72 0.36 -4.27
N ARG A 82 -14.66 1.31 -4.38
CA ARG A 82 -14.74 2.46 -3.47
C ARG A 82 -15.61 2.09 -2.26
N LEU A 83 -15.04 2.17 -1.07
CA LEU A 83 -15.70 1.87 0.20
C LEU A 83 -15.86 3.13 1.05
N ALA A 84 -17.09 3.43 1.44
CA ALA A 84 -17.39 4.51 2.37
C ALA A 84 -17.26 4.05 3.83
N TYR A 85 -17.04 5.01 4.73
CA TYR A 85 -17.09 4.75 6.16
C TYR A 85 -18.52 4.72 6.67
N ASP A 86 -18.80 3.83 7.63
CA ASP A 86 -19.98 3.93 8.46
C ASP A 86 -19.81 4.99 9.57
N SER A 87 -20.84 5.20 10.38
CA SER A 87 -20.81 6.15 11.51
C SER A 87 -19.74 5.83 12.58
N GLY A 88 -19.23 4.59 12.60
CA GLY A 88 -18.14 4.14 13.46
C GLY A 88 -16.76 4.25 12.81
N GLY A 89 -16.64 4.79 11.59
CA GLY A 89 -15.36 4.86 10.87
C GLY A 89 -14.90 3.53 10.28
N ARG A 90 -15.80 2.55 10.14
CA ARG A 90 -15.49 1.25 9.56
C ARG A 90 -15.81 1.21 8.07
N ILE A 91 -15.02 0.44 7.32
CA ILE A 91 -15.38 0.02 5.96
C ILE A 91 -15.90 -1.41 5.99
N THR A 92 -16.75 -1.80 5.04
CA THR A 92 -17.17 -3.20 4.85
C THR A 92 -16.39 -3.79 3.69
N LEU A 93 -15.53 -4.76 3.95
CA LEU A 93 -14.74 -5.42 2.91
C LEU A 93 -15.61 -6.43 2.15
N PRO A 94 -15.61 -6.43 0.81
CA PRO A 94 -16.21 -7.48 0.01
C PRO A 94 -15.60 -8.86 0.36
N GLU A 95 -16.45 -9.88 0.47
CA GLU A 95 -16.01 -11.24 0.81
C GLU A 95 -15.00 -11.80 -0.19
N ALA A 96 -15.15 -11.47 -1.48
CA ALA A 96 -14.22 -11.88 -2.54
C ALA A 96 -12.79 -11.35 -2.28
N LEU A 97 -12.65 -10.07 -1.94
CA LEU A 97 -11.35 -9.47 -1.61
C LEU A 97 -10.76 -10.06 -0.32
N CYS A 98 -11.62 -10.34 0.68
CA CYS A 98 -11.18 -11.05 1.88
C CYS A 98 -10.63 -12.45 1.56
N ALA A 99 -11.33 -13.21 0.72
CA ALA A 99 -10.92 -14.56 0.34
C ALA A 99 -9.62 -14.56 -0.46
N GLU A 100 -9.51 -13.68 -1.45
CA GLU A 100 -8.32 -13.55 -2.31
C GLU A 100 -7.07 -13.18 -1.50
N ALA A 101 -7.15 -12.15 -0.66
CA ALA A 101 -6.04 -11.75 0.21
C ALA A 101 -5.84 -12.68 1.43
N GLY A 102 -6.70 -13.68 1.63
CA GLY A 102 -6.63 -14.62 2.76
C GLY A 102 -6.86 -13.96 4.12
N LEU A 103 -7.79 -13.00 4.21
CA LEU A 103 -8.09 -12.26 5.44
C LEU A 103 -8.98 -13.08 6.38
N GLY A 104 -8.43 -13.39 7.56
CA GLY A 104 -9.19 -13.93 8.69
C GLY A 104 -9.77 -12.85 9.60
N ASP A 105 -10.10 -13.23 10.83
CA ASP A 105 -10.70 -12.32 11.82
C ASP A 105 -9.71 -11.26 12.31
N THR A 106 -8.41 -11.55 12.30
CA THR A 106 -7.36 -10.59 12.65
C THR A 106 -6.58 -10.19 11.42
N VAL A 107 -6.52 -8.89 11.16
CA VAL A 107 -5.78 -8.31 10.04
C VAL A 107 -4.76 -7.30 10.54
N VAL A 108 -3.75 -7.04 9.71
CA VAL A 108 -2.74 -6.02 9.96
C VAL A 108 -2.84 -4.95 8.88
N ILE A 109 -3.02 -3.70 9.32
CA ILE A 109 -3.00 -2.50 8.48
C ILE A 109 -1.60 -1.91 8.52
N VAL A 110 -0.98 -1.65 7.38
CA VAL A 110 0.35 -1.03 7.27
C VAL A 110 0.25 0.24 6.44
N GLY A 111 0.49 1.40 7.05
CA GLY A 111 0.58 2.68 6.35
C GLY A 111 1.91 2.83 5.60
N LEU A 112 1.83 3.25 4.32
CA LEU A 112 2.93 3.37 3.37
C LEU A 112 2.86 4.68 2.59
N ASN A 113 2.95 5.79 3.31
CA ASN A 113 2.93 7.15 2.78
C ASN A 113 1.62 7.53 2.06
N ASP A 114 1.48 7.21 0.78
CA ASP A 114 0.34 7.58 -0.06
C ASP A 114 -0.76 6.51 -0.07
N ARG A 115 -0.45 5.32 0.47
CA ARG A 115 -1.36 4.18 0.56
C ARG A 115 -1.22 3.47 1.90
N PHE A 116 -2.09 2.50 2.13
CA PHE A 116 -1.91 1.50 3.17
C PHE A 116 -2.29 0.13 2.62
N GLN A 117 -1.81 -0.92 3.28
CA GLN A 117 -2.10 -2.30 2.91
C GLN A 117 -2.79 -3.03 4.05
N ILE A 118 -3.63 -3.99 3.72
CA ILE A 118 -4.39 -4.83 4.66
C ILE A 118 -3.99 -6.27 4.42
N TRP A 119 -3.50 -6.90 5.47
CA TRP A 119 -2.85 -8.20 5.41
C TRP A 119 -3.51 -9.21 6.34
N SER A 120 -3.42 -10.49 5.98
CA SER A 120 -3.47 -11.53 6.99
C SER A 120 -2.23 -11.44 7.89
N ARG A 121 -2.37 -11.81 9.17
CA ARG A 121 -1.27 -11.70 10.13
C ARG A 121 -0.03 -12.52 9.72
N GLU A 122 -0.25 -13.69 9.13
CA GLU A 122 0.81 -14.59 8.67
C GLU A 122 1.59 -13.99 7.48
N LYS A 123 0.87 -13.60 6.42
CA LYS A 123 1.48 -12.99 5.22
C LYS A 123 2.23 -11.71 5.58
N TRP A 124 1.67 -10.88 6.47
CA TRP A 124 2.35 -9.70 6.98
C TRP A 124 3.66 -10.03 7.70
N ALA A 125 3.67 -11.03 8.58
CA ALA A 125 4.86 -11.37 9.35
C ALA A 125 6.03 -11.80 8.43
N ALA A 126 5.73 -12.61 7.42
CA ALA A 126 6.68 -13.00 6.39
C ALA A 126 7.19 -11.79 5.60
N ARG A 127 6.27 -10.96 5.07
CA ARG A 127 6.63 -9.76 4.30
C ARG A 127 7.44 -8.77 5.13
N ARG A 128 7.12 -8.57 6.40
CA ARG A 128 7.86 -7.67 7.30
C ARG A 128 9.32 -8.12 7.47
N ALA A 129 9.54 -9.43 7.62
CA ALA A 129 10.90 -9.96 7.74
C ALA A 129 11.72 -9.71 6.46
N GLU A 130 11.11 -9.98 5.30
CA GLU A 130 11.69 -9.72 3.98
C GLU A 130 12.03 -8.23 3.79
N GLN A 131 11.04 -7.35 4.00
CA GLN A 131 11.22 -5.90 3.84
C GLN A 131 12.26 -5.32 4.80
N ARG A 132 12.34 -5.84 6.03
CA ARG A 132 13.38 -5.43 6.98
C ARG A 132 14.77 -5.84 6.51
N ALA A 133 14.93 -7.00 5.89
CA ALA A 133 16.21 -7.43 5.33
C ALA A 133 16.61 -6.54 4.14
N LEU A 134 15.68 -6.29 3.21
CA LEU A 134 15.89 -5.41 2.06
C LEU A 134 16.25 -3.98 2.50
N ALA A 135 15.53 -3.40 3.46
CA ALA A 135 15.81 -2.06 3.96
C ALA A 135 17.22 -1.95 4.58
N LYS A 136 17.66 -2.97 5.33
CA LYS A 136 19.02 -3.01 5.88
C LYS A 136 20.07 -3.07 4.79
N ALA A 137 19.87 -3.92 3.77
CA ALA A 137 20.78 -4.04 2.64
C ALA A 137 20.87 -2.74 1.84
N GLY A 138 19.72 -2.12 1.54
CA GLY A 138 19.66 -0.84 0.82
C GLY A 138 20.37 0.29 1.57
N MET A 139 20.18 0.40 2.89
CA MET A 139 20.89 1.39 3.70
C MET A 139 22.41 1.21 3.71
N ALA A 140 22.89 -0.04 3.73
CA ALA A 140 24.32 -0.33 3.61
C ALA A 140 24.88 0.13 2.26
N GLN A 141 24.15 -0.11 1.16
CA GLN A 141 24.55 0.33 -0.17
C GLN A 141 24.56 1.85 -0.30
N ILE A 142 23.56 2.55 0.24
CA ILE A 142 23.52 4.03 0.26
C ILE A 142 24.71 4.58 1.04
N GLY A 143 25.05 3.98 2.20
CA GLY A 143 26.23 4.36 2.98
C GLY A 143 27.53 4.20 2.19
N ALA A 144 27.70 3.06 1.51
CA ALA A 144 28.86 2.79 0.67
C ALA A 144 29.00 3.78 -0.50
N LEU A 145 27.88 4.09 -1.19
CA LEU A 145 27.86 5.09 -2.27
C LEU A 145 28.23 6.49 -1.78
N LYS A 146 27.72 6.89 -0.61
CA LYS A 146 28.09 8.18 0.02
C LYS A 146 29.57 8.25 0.35
N LEU A 147 30.14 7.19 0.93
CA LEU A 147 31.56 7.12 1.26
C LEU A 147 32.44 7.17 0.00
N ALA A 148 32.08 6.41 -1.04
CA ALA A 148 32.81 6.41 -2.30
C ALA A 148 32.76 7.78 -3.00
N ALA A 149 31.62 8.49 -2.95
CA ALA A 149 31.49 9.84 -3.47
C ALA A 149 32.37 10.84 -2.69
N GLN A 150 32.43 10.73 -1.36
CA GLN A 150 33.30 11.55 -0.51
C GLN A 150 34.79 11.32 -0.79
N MET A 151 35.22 10.06 -0.99
CA MET A 151 36.61 9.73 -1.32
C MET A 151 37.02 10.26 -2.70
N LYS A 152 36.13 10.22 -3.70
CA LYS A 152 36.39 10.81 -5.02
C LYS A 152 36.54 12.33 -4.97
N LEU A 153 35.73 13.01 -4.14
CA LEU A 153 35.83 14.45 -3.93
C LEU A 153 37.11 14.85 -3.19
N ALA A 154 37.59 14.01 -2.26
CA ALA A 154 38.83 14.25 -1.52
C ALA A 154 40.11 13.94 -2.31
N GLY A 155 40.05 13.07 -3.32
CA GLY A 155 41.21 12.63 -4.11
C GLY A 155 41.43 13.35 -5.45
N GLY A 156 40.55 14.27 -5.85
CA GLY A 156 40.63 15.01 -7.12
C GLY A 156 41.42 16.32 -7.09
N GLY A 157 42.11 16.60 -5.98
CA GLY A 157 42.89 17.83 -5.78
C GLY A 157 44.39 17.54 -5.69
N SER A 158 44.99 17.10 -6.78
CA SER A 158 46.45 17.05 -6.98
C SER A 158 46.79 16.86 -8.45
#